data_AF-D6PCM5-F1
#
_entry.id   AF-D6PCM5-F1
#
_cell.length_a   1.000
_cell.length_b   1.000
_cell.length_c   1.000
_cell.angle_alpha   90.00
_cell.angle_beta   90.00
_cell.angle_gamma   90.00
#
_symmetry.space_group_name_H-M   'P 1'
#
loop_
_entity.id
_entity.type
_entity.pdbx_description
1 polymer ?
#
loop_
_entity_poly.entity_id
_entity_poly.type
_entity_poly.pdbx_seq_one_letter_code
_entity_poly.pdbx_strand_id
1 'polypeptide(L)'
;MAFLENYGFDQTECGAWGVAIQEGVNNAILHCELDENETPHPIAIEVMVRPDYVEVLVHDHTQGFSWPISPSLPSESSEDGRGVYIIQQLVDDSDYLRGTHSNRLILRKNRTLPSELKEEEKKWRDRLKTIESQLDETDKALNSTQEELFHATKVSRQFFNLVLSLVNKVTSKVLQTGFSSS
;
A
#
# COMPACT_ATOMS: atom_id res chain seq x y z
N MET A 1 -12.10 14.11 19.08
CA MET A 1 -12.15 12.65 19.34
C MET A 1 -13.21 11.95 18.52
N ALA A 2 -14.39 12.54 18.32
CA ALA A 2 -15.43 12.04 17.40
C ALA A 2 -14.92 11.59 16.02
N PHE A 3 -13.87 12.23 15.48
CA PHE A 3 -13.21 11.76 14.26
C PHE A 3 -12.69 10.32 14.40
N LEU A 4 -11.93 9.98 15.45
CA LEU A 4 -11.39 8.63 15.65
C LEU A 4 -12.50 7.62 15.98
N GLU A 5 -13.53 8.02 16.73
CA GLU A 5 -14.70 7.18 17.00
C GLU A 5 -15.38 6.73 15.69
N ASN A 6 -15.49 7.62 14.70
CA ASN A 6 -16.02 7.29 13.37
C ASN A 6 -15.16 6.26 12.60
N TYR A 7 -13.90 6.05 13.00
CA TYR A 7 -13.01 5.03 12.45
C TYR A 7 -12.90 3.78 13.32
N GLY A 8 -13.79 3.63 14.31
CA GLY A 8 -13.95 2.41 15.11
C GLY A 8 -13.02 2.33 16.32
N PHE A 9 -12.44 3.44 16.76
CA PHE A 9 -11.69 3.50 18.02
C PHE A 9 -12.63 3.51 19.21
N ASP A 10 -12.30 2.75 20.25
CA ASP A 10 -13.09 2.76 21.48
C ASP A 10 -12.81 4.02 22.34
N GLN A 11 -13.59 4.21 23.39
CA GLN A 11 -13.46 5.39 24.26
C GLN A 11 -12.12 5.44 25.00
N THR A 12 -11.52 4.29 25.32
CA THR A 12 -10.21 4.20 25.99
C THR A 12 -9.10 4.63 25.04
N GLU A 13 -9.11 4.14 23.81
CA GLU A 13 -8.16 4.52 22.78
C GLU A 13 -8.31 5.99 22.38
N CYS A 14 -9.55 6.47 22.26
CA CYS A 14 -9.81 7.89 22.08
C CYS A 14 -9.26 8.69 23.27
N GLY A 15 -9.51 8.29 24.52
CA GLY A 15 -8.94 8.95 25.69
C GLY A 15 -7.41 9.04 25.63
N ALA A 16 -6.73 7.94 25.29
CA ALA A 16 -5.28 7.88 25.15
C ALA A 16 -4.76 8.86 24.08
N TRP A 17 -5.38 8.90 22.89
CA TRP A 17 -5.04 9.87 21.85
C TRP A 17 -5.26 11.31 22.32
N GLY A 18 -6.31 11.57 23.09
CA GLY A 18 -6.63 12.89 23.61
C GLY A 18 -5.52 13.42 24.52
N VAL A 19 -5.06 12.56 25.43
CA VAL A 19 -3.92 12.87 26.32
C VAL A 19 -2.66 13.11 25.51
N ALA A 20 -2.28 12.20 24.61
CA ALA A 20 -1.04 12.34 23.84
C ALA A 20 -0.99 13.64 23.00
N ILE A 21 -2.11 13.99 22.36
CA ILE A 21 -2.23 15.23 21.59
C ILE A 21 -2.16 16.45 22.51
N GLN A 22 -2.87 16.42 23.64
CA GLN A 22 -2.88 17.53 24.60
C GLN A 22 -1.47 17.79 25.14
N GLU A 23 -0.73 16.76 25.51
CA GLU A 23 0.66 16.89 25.98
C GLU A 23 1.56 17.45 24.87
N GLY A 24 1.41 16.99 23.62
CA GLY A 24 2.17 17.50 22.48
C GLY A 24 1.91 18.99 22.21
N VAL A 25 0.65 19.41 22.27
CA VAL A 25 0.24 20.81 22.10
C VAL A 25 0.72 21.66 23.28
N ASN A 26 0.60 21.16 24.51
CA ASN A 26 1.09 21.87 25.70
C ASN A 26 2.60 22.10 25.62
N ASN A 27 3.38 21.11 25.19
CA ASN A 27 4.81 21.27 24.97
C ASN A 27 5.09 22.38 23.94
N ALA A 28 4.38 22.39 22.81
CA ALA A 28 4.51 23.46 21.82
C ALA A 28 4.17 24.84 22.42
N ILE A 29 3.13 24.96 23.24
CA ILE A 29 2.77 26.24 23.89
C ILE A 29 3.84 26.66 24.91
N LEU A 30 4.31 25.74 25.75
CA LEU A 30 5.30 26.02 26.80
C LEU A 30 6.65 26.45 26.24
N HIS A 31 7.03 25.94 25.07
CA HIS A 31 8.28 26.30 24.38
C HIS A 31 8.12 27.44 23.38
N CYS A 32 6.95 28.09 23.36
CA CYS A 32 6.70 29.24 22.51
C CYS A 32 7.28 30.51 23.16
N GLU A 33 8.44 30.93 22.68
CA GLU A 33 9.02 32.23 23.00
C GLU A 33 8.66 33.20 21.87
N LEU A 34 7.75 34.15 22.15
CA LEU A 34 7.37 35.21 21.22
C LEU A 34 8.03 36.51 21.63
N ASP A 35 8.65 37.19 20.68
CA ASP A 35 9.06 38.59 20.85
C ASP A 35 7.83 39.49 20.95
N GLU A 36 7.93 40.64 21.64
CA GLU A 36 6.81 41.57 21.89
C GLU A 36 6.08 42.05 20.60
N ASN A 37 6.75 41.97 19.45
CA ASN A 37 6.23 42.40 18.15
C ASN A 37 5.83 41.24 17.22
N GLU A 38 6.00 39.99 17.65
CA GLU A 38 5.73 38.82 16.83
C GLU A 38 4.28 38.34 17.01
N THR A 39 3.62 38.00 15.90
CA THR A 39 2.26 37.46 15.95
C THR A 39 2.31 35.96 16.26
N PRO A 40 1.52 35.45 17.21
CA PRO A 40 1.45 34.03 17.48
C PRO A 40 1.07 33.25 16.23
N HIS A 41 1.85 32.22 15.92
CA HIS A 41 1.52 31.28 14.86
C HIS A 41 0.58 30.19 15.38
N PRO A 42 -0.41 29.74 14.60
CA PRO A 42 -1.30 28.68 15.02
C PRO A 42 -0.55 27.34 15.12
N ILE A 43 -0.88 26.56 16.13
CA ILE A 43 -0.52 25.14 16.19
C ILE A 43 -1.51 24.38 15.30
N ALA A 44 -1.02 23.64 14.32
CA ALA A 44 -1.85 22.83 13.44
C ALA A 44 -1.76 21.35 13.85
N ILE A 45 -2.89 20.66 13.81
CA ILE A 45 -2.98 19.23 14.14
C ILE A 45 -3.55 18.52 12.91
N GLU A 46 -2.80 17.58 12.37
CA GLU A 46 -3.24 16.70 11.29
C GLU A 46 -3.42 15.29 11.83
N VAL A 47 -4.52 14.63 11.46
CA VAL A 47 -4.81 13.26 11.86
C VAL A 47 -5.06 12.42 10.61
N MET A 48 -4.27 11.35 10.46
CA MET A 48 -4.37 10.42 9.35
C MET A 48 -4.67 9.02 9.88
N VAL A 49 -5.78 8.44 9.41
CA VAL A 49 -6.14 7.05 9.71
C VAL A 49 -5.84 6.18 8.51
N ARG A 50 -4.93 5.23 8.68
CA ARG A 50 -4.62 4.17 7.70
C ARG A 50 -5.19 2.84 8.17
N PRO A 51 -5.28 1.81 7.31
CA PRO A 51 -5.79 0.49 7.72
C PRO A 51 -5.01 -0.12 8.90
N ASP A 52 -3.70 0.10 8.92
CA ASP A 52 -2.71 -0.54 9.80
C ASP A 52 -2.18 0.37 10.91
N TYR A 53 -2.33 1.69 10.82
CA TYR A 53 -1.92 2.63 11.87
C TYR A 53 -2.73 3.93 11.85
N VAL A 54 -2.61 4.71 12.92
CA VAL A 54 -2.99 6.13 12.97
C VAL A 54 -1.74 6.96 13.20
N GLU A 55 -1.65 8.07 12.47
CA GLU A 55 -0.62 9.07 12.62
C GLU A 55 -1.25 10.41 12.98
N VAL A 56 -0.68 11.08 13.98
CA VAL A 56 -1.00 12.46 14.33
C VAL A 56 0.25 13.30 14.18
N LEU A 57 0.12 14.42 13.47
CA LEU A 57 1.16 15.42 13.33
C LEU A 57 0.74 16.67 14.09
N VAL A 58 1.56 17.13 15.02
CA VAL A 58 1.43 18.45 15.66
C VAL A 58 2.51 19.35 15.08
N HIS A 59 2.08 20.42 14.42
CA HIS A 59 2.93 21.41 13.78
C HIS A 59 2.98 22.65 14.66
N ASP A 60 4.19 23.08 15.01
CA ASP A 60 4.43 24.29 15.79
C ASP A 60 5.52 25.16 15.14
N HIS A 61 5.55 26.43 15.52
CA HIS A 61 6.54 27.40 15.07
C HIS A 61 7.41 27.89 16.23
N THR A 62 7.62 27.04 17.23
CA THR A 62 8.44 27.37 18.39
C THR A 62 9.91 27.27 18.03
N GLN A 63 10.79 27.67 18.96
CA GLN A 63 12.22 27.39 18.80
C GLN A 63 12.53 25.88 18.78
N GLY A 64 11.57 25.06 19.24
CA GLY A 64 11.68 23.62 19.35
C GLY A 64 12.56 23.19 20.51
N PHE A 65 12.40 21.94 20.94
CA PHE A 65 13.15 21.36 22.03
C PHE A 65 13.81 20.03 21.62
N SER A 66 14.67 19.51 22.49
CA SER A 66 15.32 18.22 22.28
C SER A 66 14.38 17.08 22.69
N TRP A 67 13.96 16.28 21.72
CA TRP A 67 13.11 15.12 21.99
C TRP A 67 13.92 13.94 22.53
N PRO A 68 13.67 13.48 23.77
CA PRO A 68 14.41 12.37 24.35
C PRO A 68 14.00 11.03 23.73
N ILE A 69 15.00 10.22 23.34
CA ILE A 69 14.81 8.88 22.78
C ILE A 69 14.25 7.91 23.83
N SER A 70 14.56 8.13 25.11
CA SER A 70 14.11 7.29 26.23
C SER A 70 14.01 8.13 27.51
N PRO A 71 12.91 8.90 27.69
CA PRO A 71 12.64 9.63 28.91
C PRO A 71 12.43 8.63 30.05
N SER A 72 13.11 8.84 31.17
CA SER A 72 12.77 8.19 32.43
C SER A 72 11.53 8.85 33.03
N LEU A 73 10.72 8.08 33.78
CA LEU A 73 9.64 8.66 34.58
C LEU A 73 10.23 9.73 35.52
N PRO A 74 9.83 11.01 35.42
CA PRO A 74 10.32 12.05 36.31
C PRO A 74 9.89 11.78 37.75
N SER A 75 10.60 12.38 38.73
CA SER A 75 10.14 12.38 40.13
C SER A 75 8.74 13.00 40.24
N GLU A 76 7.93 12.57 41.20
CA GLU A 76 6.55 13.07 41.39
C GLU A 76 6.43 14.60 41.52
N SER A 77 7.50 15.28 41.93
CA SER A 77 7.57 16.74 42.06
C SER A 77 8.06 17.48 40.80
N SER A 78 8.37 16.78 39.71
CA SER A 78 8.90 17.34 38.46
C SER A 78 7.90 17.18 37.33
N GLU A 79 7.42 18.30 36.79
CA GLU A 79 6.58 18.32 35.59
C GLU A 79 7.42 18.31 34.30
N ASP A 80 8.70 18.68 34.40
CA ASP A 80 9.62 18.66 33.26
C ASP A 80 9.86 17.22 32.77
N GLY A 81 9.68 17.00 31.46
CA GLY A 81 9.79 15.69 30.80
C GLY A 81 8.62 14.72 31.02
N ARG A 82 7.62 15.06 31.86
CA ARG A 82 6.49 14.17 32.17
C ARG A 82 5.56 13.97 30.98
N GLY A 83 5.22 15.05 30.26
CA GLY A 83 4.37 14.98 29.07
C GLY A 83 4.99 14.10 27.98
N VAL A 84 6.30 14.20 27.77
CA VAL A 84 7.02 13.37 26.80
C VAL A 84 7.00 11.89 27.21
N TYR A 85 7.23 11.59 28.49
CA TYR A 85 7.11 10.22 29.00
C TYR A 85 5.72 9.65 28.76
N ILE A 86 4.66 10.41 29.09
CA ILE A 86 3.26 10.00 28.88
C ILE A 86 3.00 9.70 27.40
N ILE A 87 3.38 10.60 26.49
CA ILE A 87 3.21 10.41 25.05
C ILE A 87 3.83 9.07 24.63
N GLN A 88 5.08 8.82 25.01
CA GLN A 88 5.80 7.61 24.62
C GLN A 88 5.26 6.30 25.24
N GLN A 89 4.46 6.37 26.30
CA GLN A 89 3.73 5.21 26.82
C GLN A 89 2.39 4.97 26.11
N LEU A 90 1.82 5.99 25.47
CA LEU A 90 0.48 5.92 24.86
C LEU A 90 0.51 5.58 23.37
N VAL A 91 1.63 5.86 22.69
CA VAL A 91 1.84 5.62 21.26
C VAL A 91 2.93 4.58 21.05
N ASP A 92 2.96 3.97 19.87
CA ASP A 92 3.97 2.95 19.54
C ASP A 92 5.28 3.58 19.04
N ASP A 93 5.18 4.75 18.41
CA ASP A 93 6.32 5.49 17.88
C ASP A 93 6.05 7.01 17.98
N SER A 94 7.11 7.77 18.28
CA SER A 94 7.07 9.22 18.39
C SER A 94 8.40 9.83 17.97
N ASP A 95 8.35 10.87 17.14
CA ASP A 95 9.53 11.59 16.67
C ASP A 95 9.28 13.09 16.63
N TYR A 96 10.34 13.88 16.78
CA TYR A 96 10.27 15.34 16.75
C TYR A 96 11.28 15.90 15.76
N LEU A 97 10.76 16.43 14.66
CA LEU A 97 11.56 17.00 13.59
C LEU A 97 11.59 18.51 13.70
N ARG A 98 12.78 19.05 13.96
CA ARG A 98 13.02 20.50 13.94
C ARG A 98 13.33 20.97 12.53
N GLY A 99 12.56 21.95 12.05
CA GLY A 99 12.73 22.56 10.73
C GLY A 99 13.13 24.03 10.83
N THR A 100 13.57 24.60 9.71
CA THR A 100 13.91 26.03 9.63
C THR A 100 12.71 26.97 9.77
N HIS A 101 11.50 26.48 9.49
CA HIS A 101 10.28 27.29 9.49
C HIS A 101 9.18 26.72 10.40
N SER A 102 9.26 25.45 10.78
CA SER A 102 8.26 24.78 11.61
C SER A 102 8.85 23.51 12.20
N ASN A 103 8.44 23.16 13.41
CA ASN A 103 8.71 21.86 14.00
C ASN A 103 7.50 20.93 13.82
N ARG A 104 7.76 19.62 13.90
CA ARG A 104 6.74 18.59 13.77
C ARG A 104 6.95 17.52 14.83
N LEU A 105 5.96 17.34 15.70
CA LEU A 105 5.81 16.14 16.50
C LEU A 105 4.98 15.13 15.72
N ILE A 106 5.55 13.95 15.50
CA ILE A 106 4.96 12.83 14.80
C ILE A 106 4.62 11.77 15.84
N LEU A 107 3.36 11.37 15.91
CA LEU A 107 2.87 10.33 16.82
C LEU A 107 2.24 9.21 16.00
N ARG A 108 2.62 7.95 16.23
CA ARG A 108 2.06 6.79 15.53
C ARG A 108 1.63 5.70 16.49
N LYS A 109 0.48 5.10 16.20
CA LYS A 109 0.01 3.90 16.87
C LYS A 109 -0.54 2.91 15.86
N ASN A 110 -0.08 1.68 15.93
CA ASN A 110 -0.58 0.59 15.10
C ASN A 110 -2.04 0.29 15.45
N ARG A 111 -2.80 -0.05 14.42
CA ARG A 111 -4.18 -0.47 14.56
C ARG A 111 -4.22 -1.98 14.60
N THR A 112 -4.93 -2.49 15.59
CA THR A 112 -5.46 -3.85 15.45
C THR A 112 -6.60 -3.77 14.44
N LEU A 113 -6.41 -4.33 13.25
CA LEU A 113 -7.48 -4.41 12.25
C LEU A 113 -8.74 -4.98 12.91
N PRO A 114 -9.90 -4.30 12.79
CA PRO A 114 -11.19 -4.85 13.17
C PRO A 114 -11.36 -6.27 12.60
N SER A 115 -11.98 -7.15 13.38
CA SER A 115 -12.18 -8.56 12.98
C SER A 115 -12.87 -8.69 11.62
N GLU A 116 -13.82 -7.81 11.31
CA GLU A 116 -14.56 -7.77 10.04
C GLU A 116 -13.63 -7.49 8.85
N LEU A 117 -12.70 -6.55 8.98
CA LEU A 117 -11.73 -6.24 7.93
C LEU A 117 -10.73 -7.39 7.74
N LYS A 118 -10.39 -8.14 8.80
CA LYS A 118 -9.57 -9.36 8.69
C LYS A 118 -10.29 -10.47 7.93
N GLU A 119 -11.60 -10.61 8.11
CA GLU A 119 -12.41 -11.58 7.37
C GLU A 119 -12.54 -11.21 5.89
N GLU A 120 -12.76 -9.93 5.59
CA GLU A 120 -12.77 -9.44 4.20
C GLU A 120 -11.41 -9.63 3.52
N GLU A 121 -10.31 -9.30 4.19
CA GLU A 121 -8.96 -9.52 3.68
C GLU A 121 -8.72 -11.00 3.35
N LYS A 122 -9.11 -11.91 4.25
CA LYS A 122 -9.03 -13.35 4.02
C LYS A 122 -9.84 -13.77 2.81
N LYS A 123 -11.08 -13.30 2.69
CA LYS A 123 -11.96 -13.58 1.54
C LYS A 123 -11.36 -13.10 0.22
N TRP A 124 -10.78 -11.90 0.20
CA TRP A 124 -10.11 -11.36 -0.98
C TRP A 124 -8.87 -12.16 -1.35
N ARG A 125 -8.07 -12.57 -0.38
CA ARG A 125 -6.91 -13.43 -0.58
C ARG A 125 -7.28 -14.80 -1.15
N ASP A 126 -8.36 -15.41 -0.66
CA ASP A 126 -8.84 -16.69 -1.18
C ASP A 126 -9.40 -16.56 -2.61
N ARG A 127 -10.08 -15.45 -2.91
CA ARG A 127 -10.52 -15.10 -4.27
C ARG A 127 -9.35 -14.91 -5.23
N LEU A 128 -8.31 -14.19 -4.80
CA LEU A 128 -7.10 -13.98 -5.61
C LEU A 128 -6.46 -15.31 -6.01
N LYS A 129 -6.29 -16.24 -5.05
CA LYS A 129 -5.76 -17.58 -5.33
C LYS A 129 -6.61 -18.36 -6.34
N THR A 130 -7.94 -18.22 -6.26
CA THR A 130 -8.84 -18.87 -7.22
C THR A 130 -8.66 -18.29 -8.62
N ILE A 131 -8.57 -16.97 -8.74
CA ILE A 131 -8.33 -16.29 -10.02
C ILE A 131 -6.97 -16.66 -10.60
N GLU A 132 -5.92 -16.72 -9.78
CA GLU A 132 -4.59 -17.16 -10.19
C GLU A 132 -4.61 -18.60 -10.74
N SER A 133 -5.31 -19.52 -10.06
CA SER A 133 -5.48 -20.89 -10.54
C SER A 133 -6.24 -20.95 -11.86
N GLN A 134 -7.33 -20.18 -11.99
CA GLN A 134 -8.11 -20.11 -13.24
C GLN A 134 -7.29 -19.55 -14.39
N LEU A 135 -6.40 -18.59 -14.12
CA LEU A 135 -5.50 -18.02 -15.12
C LEU A 135 -4.52 -19.08 -15.62
N ASP A 136 -3.89 -19.83 -14.72
CA ASP A 136 -2.97 -20.93 -15.08
C ASP A 136 -3.66 -22.05 -15.88
N GLU A 137 -4.90 -22.40 -15.52
CA GLU A 137 -5.72 -23.35 -16.29
C GLU A 137 -6.04 -22.83 -17.69
N THR A 138 -6.39 -21.54 -17.80
CA THR A 138 -6.70 -20.90 -19.07
C THR A 138 -5.47 -20.83 -19.98
N ASP A 139 -4.29 -20.51 -19.41
CA ASP A 139 -3.02 -20.47 -20.14
C ASP A 139 -2.63 -21.86 -20.68
N LYS A 140 -2.83 -22.91 -19.88
CA LYS A 140 -2.62 -24.30 -20.32
C LYS A 140 -3.56 -24.69 -21.46
N ALA A 141 -4.85 -24.36 -21.34
CA ALA A 141 -5.83 -24.63 -22.39
C ALA A 141 -5.51 -23.88 -23.69
N LEU A 142 -5.06 -22.62 -23.59
CA LEU A 142 -4.67 -21.81 -24.73
C LEU A 142 -3.46 -22.41 -25.45
N ASN A 143 -2.43 -22.82 -24.71
CA ASN A 143 -1.26 -23.50 -25.29
C ASN A 143 -1.63 -24.80 -26.00
N SER A 144 -2.47 -25.65 -25.38
CA SER A 144 -2.94 -26.89 -26.00
C SER A 144 -3.68 -26.61 -27.32
N THR A 145 -4.57 -25.61 -27.31
CA THR A 145 -5.34 -25.24 -28.51
C THR A 145 -4.42 -24.71 -29.62
N GLN A 146 -3.38 -23.93 -29.25
CA GLN A 146 -2.38 -23.43 -30.19
C GLN A 146 -1.59 -24.57 -30.84
N GLU A 147 -1.20 -25.60 -30.07
CA GLU A 147 -0.52 -26.79 -30.59
C GLU A 147 -1.40 -27.56 -31.58
N GLU A 148 -2.67 -27.78 -31.25
CA GLU A 148 -3.62 -28.45 -32.14
C GLU A 148 -3.82 -27.70 -33.46
N LEU A 149 -3.98 -26.37 -33.40
CA LEU A 149 -4.08 -25.53 -34.60
C LEU A 149 -2.81 -25.59 -35.46
N PHE A 150 -1.64 -25.59 -34.84
CA PHE A 150 -0.37 -25.72 -35.55
C PHE A 150 -0.25 -27.09 -36.24
N HIS A 151 -0.67 -28.16 -35.57
CA HIS A 151 -0.74 -29.49 -36.15
C HIS A 151 -1.70 -29.55 -37.34
N ALA A 152 -2.93 -29.04 -37.19
CA ALA A 152 -3.93 -29.05 -38.24
C ALA A 152 -3.46 -28.29 -39.49
N THR A 153 -2.94 -27.07 -39.31
CA THR A 153 -2.43 -26.24 -40.42
C THR A 153 -1.25 -26.90 -41.15
N LYS A 154 -0.34 -27.56 -40.41
CA LYS A 154 0.77 -28.32 -40.99
C LYS A 154 0.29 -29.49 -41.84
N VAL A 155 -0.67 -30.27 -41.36
CA VAL A 155 -1.26 -31.40 -42.11
C VAL A 155 -1.95 -30.91 -43.38
N SER A 156 -2.79 -29.86 -43.28
CA SER A 156 -3.44 -29.26 -44.45
C SER A 156 -2.43 -28.80 -45.50
N ARG A 157 -1.32 -28.18 -45.08
CA ARG A 157 -0.24 -27.74 -45.99
C ARG A 157 0.46 -28.91 -46.68
N GLN A 158 0.74 -29.99 -45.96
CA GLN A 158 1.33 -31.21 -46.54
C GLN A 158 0.40 -31.85 -47.57
N PHE A 159 -0.90 -31.94 -47.25
CA PHE A 159 -1.90 -32.48 -48.17
C PHE A 159 -2.01 -31.65 -49.44
N PHE A 160 -2.06 -30.31 -49.31
CA PHE A 160 -2.08 -29.40 -50.44
C PHE A 160 -0.85 -29.58 -51.35
N ASN A 161 0.35 -29.65 -50.77
CA ASN A 161 1.59 -29.87 -51.52
C ASN A 161 1.61 -31.23 -52.25
N LEU A 162 1.06 -32.28 -51.63
CA LEU A 162 0.96 -33.60 -52.24
C LEU A 162 0.01 -33.57 -53.46
N VAL A 163 -1.16 -32.96 -53.31
CA VAL A 163 -2.12 -32.78 -54.41
C VAL A 163 -1.48 -31.99 -55.55
N LEU A 164 -0.79 -30.88 -55.25
CA LEU A 164 -0.10 -30.07 -56.25
C LEU A 164 0.95 -30.87 -57.02
N SER A 165 1.73 -31.69 -56.31
CA SER A 165 2.76 -32.57 -56.91
C SER A 165 2.14 -33.63 -57.83
N LEU A 166 1.03 -34.24 -57.42
CA LEU A 166 0.28 -35.20 -58.24
C LEU A 166 -0.27 -34.55 -59.51
N VAL A 167 -0.90 -33.38 -59.38
CA VAL A 167 -1.40 -32.61 -60.53
C VAL A 167 -0.27 -32.32 -61.52
N ASN A 168 0.88 -31.83 -61.03
CA ASN A 168 2.05 -31.53 -61.87
C ASN A 168 2.62 -32.78 -62.58
N LYS A 169 2.65 -33.93 -61.91
CA LYS A 169 3.08 -35.20 -62.54
C LYS A 169 2.11 -35.67 -63.62
N VAL A 170 0.81 -35.51 -63.40
CA VAL A 170 -0.21 -35.90 -64.39
C VAL A 170 -0.13 -34.98 -65.61
N THR A 171 -0.05 -33.66 -65.42
CA THR A 171 0.10 -32.71 -66.53
C THR A 171 1.40 -32.92 -67.30
N SER A 172 2.53 -33.18 -66.64
CA SER A 172 3.79 -33.46 -67.34
C SER A 172 3.72 -34.75 -68.17
N LYS A 173 3.07 -35.79 -67.65
CA LYS A 173 2.92 -37.07 -68.35
C LYS A 173 2.01 -36.94 -69.57
N VAL A 174 0.90 -36.21 -69.46
CA VAL A 174 0.00 -35.91 -70.58
C VAL A 174 0.74 -35.13 -71.68
N LEU A 175 1.56 -34.14 -71.31
CA LEU A 175 2.37 -33.38 -72.26
C LEU A 175 3.41 -34.26 -72.96
N GLN A 176 4.08 -35.18 -72.26
CA GLN A 176 5.05 -36.09 -72.88
C GLN A 176 4.40 -37.12 -73.82
N THR A 177 3.23 -37.67 -73.46
CA THR A 177 2.53 -38.64 -74.31
C THR A 177 1.89 -37.99 -75.55
N GLY A 178 1.52 -36.70 -75.47
CA GLY A 178 0.96 -35.95 -76.61
C GLY A 178 1.99 -35.60 -77.70
N PHE A 179 3.29 -35.58 -77.37
CA PHE A 179 4.38 -35.34 -78.35
C PHE A 179 4.93 -36.63 -78.98
N SER A 180 4.41 -37.80 -78.60
CA SER A 180 4.90 -39.11 -79.07
C SER A 180 4.11 -39.67 -80.28
N SER A 181 3.16 -38.91 -80.82
CA SER A 181 2.23 -39.35 -81.87
C SER A 181 2.17 -38.38 -83.06
N SER A 182 3.32 -37.85 -83.49
CA SER A 182 3.47 -37.02 -84.69
C SER A 182 4.51 -37.62 -85.63
#